data_AF-A0A533VXV6-F1
#
_entry.id   AF-A0A533VXV6-F1
#
_cell.length_a   1.000
_cell.length_b   1.000
_cell.length_c   1.000
_cell.angle_alpha   90.00
_cell.angle_beta   90.00
_cell.angle_gamma   90.00
#
_symmetry.space_group_name_H-M   'P 1'
#
loop_
_entity.id
_entity.type
_entity.pdbx_description
1 polymer ?
#
loop_
_entity_poly.entity_id
_entity_poly.type
_entity_poly.pdbx_seq_one_letter_code
_entity_poly.pdbx_strand_id
1 'polypeptide(L)'
;MAQHKRKDVENRVAKIHGHVHAVREMLEDGRSYSEVVHQIVAIRSALDSVIQVIVDDLVEDCVAKAEKKEPVTNSLVELQQIVARIR
;
A
#
# COMPACT_ATOMS: atom_id res chain seq x y z
N MET A 1 -11.73 8.95 9.96
CA MET A 1 -10.77 7.94 9.46
C MET A 1 -9.53 8.70 9.02
N ALA A 2 -8.34 8.22 9.41
CA ALA A 2 -7.09 8.83 9.00
C ALA A 2 -6.96 8.77 7.47
N GLN A 3 -6.71 9.92 6.84
CA GLN A 3 -6.47 10.04 5.40
C GLN A 3 -5.34 11.03 5.13
N HIS A 4 -4.45 11.26 6.09
CA HIS A 4 -3.38 12.25 5.96
C HIS A 4 -2.43 11.86 4.82
N LYS A 5 -2.25 10.55 4.60
CA LYS A 5 -1.40 10.00 3.54
C LYS A 5 -2.15 9.59 2.28
N ARG A 6 -3.41 10.02 2.11
CA ARG A 6 -4.23 9.64 0.94
C ARG A 6 -3.57 9.96 -0.40
N LYS A 7 -2.98 11.14 -0.54
CA LYS A 7 -2.27 11.55 -1.76
C LYS A 7 -1.05 10.66 -2.03
N ASP A 8 -0.34 10.23 -1.00
CA ASP A 8 0.81 9.34 -1.15
C ASP A 8 0.38 7.94 -1.59
N VAL A 9 -0.74 7.45 -1.06
CA VAL A 9 -1.37 6.20 -1.51
C VAL A 9 -1.77 6.30 -2.98
N GLU A 10 -2.47 7.38 -3.38
CA GLU A 10 -2.88 7.63 -4.77
C GLU A 10 -1.68 7.65 -5.72
N ASN A 11 -0.60 8.37 -5.36
CA ASN A 11 0.63 8.44 -6.16
C ASN A 11 1.30 7.07 -6.32
N ARG A 12 1.29 6.24 -5.27
CA ARG A 12 1.90 4.89 -5.32
C ARG A 12 1.06 3.94 -6.16
N VAL A 13 -0.27 4.01 -6.07
CA VAL A 13 -1.18 3.26 -6.93
C VAL A 13 -0.98 3.64 -8.41
N ALA A 14 -0.79 4.94 -8.71
CA ALA A 14 -0.49 5.39 -10.07
C ALA A 14 0.82 4.79 -10.63
N LYS A 15 1.86 4.64 -9.79
CA LYS A 15 3.11 3.96 -10.17
C LYS A 15 2.89 2.47 -10.44
N ILE A 16 2.12 1.80 -9.59
CA ILE A 16 1.76 0.37 -9.76
C ILE A 16 1.01 0.17 -11.09
N HIS A 17 0.08 1.07 -11.41
CA HIS A 17 -0.62 1.04 -12.70
C HIS A 17 0.38 1.09 -13.88
N GLY A 18 1.39 1.96 -13.82
CA GLY A 18 2.48 2.00 -14.80
C GLY A 18 3.25 0.68 -14.90
N HIS A 19 3.55 0.04 -13.77
CA HIS A 19 4.22 -1.27 -13.78
C HIS A 19 3.36 -2.37 -14.41
N VAL A 20 2.05 -2.39 -14.13
CA VAL A 20 1.12 -3.36 -14.72
C VAL A 20 0.99 -3.16 -16.22
N HIS A 21 0.95 -1.90 -16.67
CA HIS A 21 0.97 -1.57 -18.09
C HIS A 21 2.25 -2.08 -18.77
N ALA A 22 3.42 -1.84 -18.16
CA ALA A 22 4.70 -2.33 -18.68
C ALA A 22 4.75 -3.87 -18.79
N VAL A 23 4.17 -4.61 -17.84
CA VAL A 23 4.07 -6.08 -17.95
C VAL A 23 3.32 -6.51 -19.20
N ARG A 24 2.25 -5.79 -19.56
CA ARG A 24 1.51 -6.07 -20.79
C ARG A 24 2.36 -5.81 -22.03
N GLU A 25 3.03 -4.67 -22.11
CA GLU A 25 3.94 -4.35 -23.22
C GLU A 25 5.06 -5.40 -23.34
N MET A 26 5.65 -5.82 -22.21
CA MET A 26 6.68 -6.87 -22.20
C MET A 26 6.18 -8.20 -22.80
N LEU A 27 4.92 -8.56 -22.57
CA LEU A 27 4.32 -9.76 -23.16
C LEU A 27 4.06 -9.58 -24.65
N GLU A 28 3.56 -8.42 -25.07
CA GLU A 28 3.33 -8.07 -26.48
C GLU A 28 4.65 -8.04 -27.28
N ASP A 29 5.73 -7.57 -26.65
CA ASP A 29 7.09 -7.53 -27.22
C ASP A 29 7.84 -8.88 -27.19
N GLY A 30 7.24 -9.94 -26.62
CA GLY A 30 7.86 -11.26 -26.54
C GLY A 30 9.07 -11.34 -25.61
N ARG A 31 9.13 -10.51 -24.55
CA ARG A 31 10.18 -10.54 -23.54
C ARG A 31 10.19 -11.87 -22.79
N SER A 32 11.33 -12.21 -22.18
CA SER A 32 11.47 -13.49 -21.48
C SER A 32 10.60 -13.54 -20.22
N TYR A 33 10.09 -14.72 -19.86
CA TYR A 33 9.34 -14.88 -18.62
C TYR A 33 10.14 -14.52 -17.37
N SER A 34 11.47 -14.65 -17.39
CA SER A 34 12.31 -14.20 -16.28
C SER A 34 12.20 -12.69 -16.05
N GLU A 35 12.18 -11.89 -17.12
CA GLU A 35 12.01 -10.45 -17.03
C GLU A 35 10.59 -10.08 -16.58
N VAL A 36 9.58 -10.75 -17.14
CA VAL A 36 8.18 -10.56 -16.74
C VAL A 36 7.98 -10.87 -15.25
N VAL A 37 8.53 -11.99 -14.76
CA VAL A 37 8.48 -12.35 -13.34
C VAL A 37 9.21 -11.31 -12.48
N HIS A 38 10.35 -10.80 -12.92
CA HIS A 38 11.06 -9.73 -12.21
C HIS A 38 10.17 -8.49 -12.04
N GLN A 39 9.47 -8.08 -13.09
CA GLN A 39 8.55 -6.94 -13.04
C GLN A 39 7.32 -7.21 -12.16
N ILE A 40 6.78 -8.44 -12.17
CA ILE A 40 5.69 -8.84 -11.26
C ILE A 40 6.13 -8.79 -9.80
N VAL A 41 7.37 -9.21 -9.50
CA VAL A 41 7.93 -9.09 -8.14
C VAL A 41 8.03 -7.62 -7.73
N ALA A 42 8.45 -6.74 -8.63
CA ALA A 42 8.47 -5.29 -8.36
C ALA A 42 7.05 -4.72 -8.11
N ILE A 43 6.01 -5.21 -8.81
CA ILE A 43 4.61 -4.85 -8.53
C ILE A 43 4.21 -5.30 -7.12
N ARG A 44 4.55 -6.54 -6.72
CA ARG A 44 4.26 -7.05 -5.38
C ARG A 44 4.91 -6.19 -4.31
N SER A 45 6.20 -5.87 -4.44
CA SER A 45 6.89 -4.99 -3.49
C SER A 45 6.29 -3.58 -3.44
N ALA A 46 5.82 -3.06 -4.57
CA ALA A 46 5.14 -1.77 -4.61
C ALA A 46 3.78 -1.81 -3.89
N LEU A 47 3.02 -2.89 -4.02
CA LEU A 47 1.77 -3.13 -3.28
C LEU A 47 2.03 -3.22 -1.77
N ASP A 48 3.05 -3.98 -1.35
CA ASP A 48 3.46 -4.07 0.06
C ASP A 48 3.79 -2.67 0.62
N SER A 49 4.46 -1.83 -0.18
CA SER A 49 4.78 -0.46 0.21
C SER A 49 3.55 0.45 0.33
N VAL A 50 2.49 0.23 -0.46
CA VAL A 50 1.21 0.94 -0.28
C VAL A 50 0.55 0.56 1.04
N ILE A 51 0.53 -0.74 1.35
CA ILE A 51 -0.01 -1.26 2.62
C ILE A 51 0.72 -0.62 3.80
N GLN A 52 2.05 -0.56 3.76
CA GLN A 52 2.85 0.05 4.81
C GLN A 52 2.45 1.51 5.07
N VAL A 53 2.28 2.31 4.02
CA VAL A 53 1.88 3.73 4.15
C VAL A 53 0.50 3.88 4.79
N ILE A 54 -0.44 2.98 4.47
CA ILE A 54 -1.78 2.98 5.07
C ILE A 54 -1.68 2.62 6.57
N VAL A 55 -0.91 1.59 6.91
CA VAL A 55 -0.67 1.20 8.30
C VAL A 55 -0.01 2.34 9.09
N ASP A 56 0.97 3.03 8.50
CA ASP A 56 1.64 4.16 9.14
C ASP A 56 0.66 5.31 9.43
N ASP A 57 -0.24 5.66 8.49
CA ASP A 57 -1.26 6.71 8.70
C ASP A 57 -2.21 6.36 9.86
N LEU A 58 -2.58 5.08 9.98
CA LEU A 58 -3.45 4.61 11.07
C LEU A 58 -2.75 4.60 12.43
N VAL A 59 -1.47 4.22 12.46
CA VAL A 59 -0.65 4.28 13.68
C VAL A 59 -0.46 5.74 14.11
N GLU A 60 -0.17 6.64 13.18
CA GLU A 60 -0.04 8.08 13.45
C GLU A 60 -1.35 8.66 14.03
N ASP A 61 -2.53 8.28 13.51
CA ASP A 61 -3.82 8.68 14.08
C ASP A 61 -4.04 8.13 15.49
N CYS A 62 -3.64 6.88 15.76
CA CYS A 62 -3.71 6.31 17.11
C CYS A 62 -2.84 7.10 18.10
N VAL A 63 -1.60 7.43 17.71
CA VAL A 63 -0.66 8.20 18.53
C VAL A 63 -1.20 9.61 18.77
N ALA A 64 -1.65 10.30 17.73
CA ALA A 64 -2.19 11.65 17.84
C ALA A 64 -3.41 11.74 18.75
N LYS A 65 -4.29 10.72 18.72
CA LYS A 65 -5.44 10.63 19.64
C LYS A 65 -5.00 10.37 21.08
N ALA A 66 -4.04 9.47 21.29
CA ALA A 66 -3.50 9.19 22.61
C ALA A 66 -2.90 10.45 23.27
N GLU A 67 -2.13 11.25 22.52
CA GLU A 67 -1.55 12.52 22.98
C GLU A 67 -2.63 13.53 23.39
N LYS A 68 -3.73 13.59 22.63
CA LYS A 68 -4.89 14.45 22.92
C LYS A 68 -5.82 13.89 24.01
N LYS A 69 -5.51 12.72 24.57
CA LYS A 69 -6.38 11.97 25.52
C LYS A 69 -7.76 11.65 24.95
N GLU A 70 -7.84 11.49 23.63
CA GLU A 70 -9.05 11.05 22.93
C GLU A 70 -9.16 9.52 22.90
N PRO A 71 -10.37 8.95 22.81
CA PRO A 71 -10.55 7.51 22.70
C PRO A 71 -9.84 6.91 21.47
N VAL A 72 -8.91 5.98 21.70
CA VAL A 72 -8.13 5.30 20.64
C VAL A 72 -8.79 4.00 20.15
N THR A 73 -9.73 3.44 20.92
CA THR A 73 -10.31 2.09 20.70
C THR A 73 -10.76 1.85 19.27
N ASN A 74 -11.44 2.82 18.64
CA ASN A 74 -11.94 2.67 17.27
C ASN A 74 -10.82 2.60 16.24
N SER A 75 -9.80 3.47 16.34
CA SER A 75 -8.64 3.46 15.45
C SER A 75 -7.82 2.18 15.62
N LEU A 76 -7.71 1.69 16.86
CA LEU A 76 -6.99 0.45 17.14
C LEU A 76 -7.69 -0.78 16.54
N VAL A 77 -9.03 -0.84 16.62
CA VAL A 77 -9.82 -1.91 15.99
C VAL A 77 -9.68 -1.86 14.46
N GLU A 78 -9.72 -0.68 13.86
CA GLU A 78 -9.50 -0.51 12.41
C GLU A 78 -8.11 -1.02 12.00
N LEU A 79 -7.06 -0.62 12.73
CA LEU A 79 -5.70 -1.10 12.51
C LEU A 79 -5.60 -2.63 12.62
N GLN A 80 -6.17 -3.23 13.67
CA GLN A 80 -6.19 -4.68 13.85
C GLN A 80 -6.89 -5.41 12.69
N GLN A 81 -8.01 -4.87 12.21
CA GLN A 81 -8.75 -5.44 11.08
C GLN A 81 -7.95 -5.38 9.77
N ILE A 82 -7.23 -4.28 9.54
CA ILE A 82 -6.40 -4.13 8.34
C ILE A 82 -5.20 -5.08 8.41
N VAL A 83 -4.48 -5.10 9.53
CA VAL A 83 -3.34 -6.00 9.72
C VAL A 83 -3.73 -7.46 9.57
N ALA A 84 -4.91 -7.86 10.08
CA ALA A 84 -5.41 -9.24 9.93
C ALA A 84 -5.70 -9.66 8.47
N ARG A 85 -5.83 -8.70 7.54
CA ARG A 85 -6.05 -8.95 6.11
C ARG A 85 -4.75 -9.06 5.31
N ILE A 86 -3.63 -8.61 5.88
CA ILE A 86 -2.30 -8.74 5.27
C ILE A 86 -1.83 -10.16 5.58
N ARG A 87 -1.97 -11.09 4.63
CA ARG A 87 -1.45 -12.46 4.71
C ARG A 87 -0.32 -12.66 3.72
#